data_AF-A0A895XG95-F1
#
_entry.id   AF-A0A895XG95-F1
#
_cell.length_a   1.000
_cell.length_b   1.000
_cell.length_c   1.000
_cell.angle_alpha   90.00
_cell.angle_beta   90.00
_cell.angle_gamma   90.00
#
_symmetry.space_group_name_H-M   'P 1'
#
loop_
_entity.id
_entity.type
_entity.pdbx_description
1 polymer ?
#
loop_
_entity_poly.entity_id
_entity_poly.type
_entity_poly.pdbx_seq_one_letter_code
_entity_poly.pdbx_strand_id
1 'polypeptide(L)' 'MHTAIGDKGYQATPCLTPYKNYRNQPLTTAQQQVNSQINKLRAPVERAIAQPKN' A
#
# COMPACT_ATOMS: atom_id res chain seq x y z
N MET A 1 -3.22 -20.38 14.18
CA MET A 1 -2.81 -19.41 13.14
C MET A 1 -4.05 -18.57 12.83
N HIS A 2 -4.08 -17.31 13.26
CA HIS A 2 -5.29 -16.47 13.16
C HIS A 2 -5.10 -15.44 12.04
N THR A 3 -5.69 -15.73 10.89
CA THR A 3 -5.76 -14.83 9.75
C THR A 3 -6.86 -13.81 10.05
N ALA A 4 -6.48 -12.59 10.44
CA ALA A 4 -7.44 -11.50 10.57
C ALA A 4 -7.91 -11.11 9.16
N ILE A 5 -9.03 -11.70 8.76
CA ILE A 5 -9.78 -11.38 7.55
C ILE A 5 -10.22 -9.92 7.71
N GLY A 6 -9.65 -9.04 6.89
CA GLY A 6 -10.10 -7.66 6.77
C GLY A 6 -11.59 -7.66 6.41
N ASP A 7 -12.37 -6.88 7.15
CA ASP A 7 -13.79 -6.69 6.90
C ASP A 7 -14.00 -6.24 5.44
N LYS A 8 -14.84 -6.99 4.72
CA LYS A 8 -15.37 -6.70 3.37
C LYS A 8 -14.43 -6.84 2.17
N GLY A 9 -13.94 -8.05 1.90
CA GLY A 9 -13.65 -8.51 0.53
C GLY A 9 -12.54 -7.79 -0.24
N TYR A 10 -11.88 -6.79 0.35
CA TYR A 10 -10.76 -6.10 -0.26
C TYR A 10 -9.46 -6.79 0.15
N GLN A 11 -9.19 -7.93 -0.49
CA GLN A 11 -7.86 -8.50 -0.48
C GLN A 11 -7.02 -7.69 -1.47
N ALA A 12 -6.52 -6.54 -1.01
CA ALA A 12 -5.49 -5.83 -1.76
C ALA A 12 -4.36 -6.82 -2.02
N THR A 13 -4.05 -7.07 -3.29
CA THR A 13 -2.87 -7.83 -3.68
C THR A 13 -1.69 -7.25 -2.90
N PRO A 14 -0.93 -8.06 -2.13
CA PRO A 14 0.03 -7.56 -1.14
C PRO A 14 1.17 -6.72 -1.75
N CYS A 15 1.24 -6.63 -3.07
CA CYS A 15 2.23 -5.87 -3.82
C CYS A 15 1.99 -4.35 -3.85
N LEU A 16 0.79 -3.84 -3.54
CA LEU A 16 0.48 -2.41 -3.67
C LEU A 16 0.21 -1.67 -2.36
N THR A 17 0.03 -2.37 -1.25
CA THR A 17 -0.16 -1.73 0.05
C THR A 17 1.18 -1.45 0.72
N PRO A 18 1.48 -0.20 1.12
CA PRO A 18 2.65 0.09 1.94
C PRO A 18 2.66 -0.77 3.21
N TYR A 19 3.84 -1.25 3.59
CA TYR A 19 4.05 -1.89 4.88
C TYR A 19 3.66 -0.94 6.00
N LYS A 20 2.85 -1.44 6.93
CA LYS A 20 2.43 -0.72 8.13
C LYS A 20 3.34 -1.08 9.29
N ASN A 21 3.64 -0.11 10.16
CA ASN A 21 4.23 -0.40 11.46
C ASN A 21 3.21 -1.23 12.27
N TYR A 22 3.55 -2.48 12.57
CA TYR A 22 2.80 -3.23 13.57
C TYR A 22 3.40 -2.88 14.94
N ARG A 23 2.53 -2.61 15.93
CA ARG A 23 2.85 -2.20 17.32
C ARG A 23 4.31 -2.48 17.73
N ASN A 24 5.09 -1.41 17.91
CA ASN A 24 6.48 -1.41 18.39
C ASN A 24 7.52 -2.11 17.50
N GLN A 25 7.18 -2.48 16.26
CA GLN A 25 8.13 -2.98 15.27
C GLN A 25 8.37 -1.92 14.20
N PRO A 26 9.55 -1.28 14.18
CA PRO A 26 9.89 -0.36 13.09
C PRO A 26 10.01 -1.13 11.78
N LEU A 27 9.60 -0.49 10.68
CA LEU A 27 9.81 -1.06 9.35
C LEU A 27 11.30 -1.33 9.09
N THR A 28 11.59 -2.49 8.52
CA THR A 28 12.95 -2.78 8.03
C THR A 28 13.32 -1.82 6.91
N THR A 29 14.62 -1.63 6.66
CA THR A 29 15.11 -0.76 5.57
C THR A 29 14.51 -1.14 4.21
N ALA A 30 14.38 -2.45 3.94
CA ALA A 30 13.76 -2.95 2.72
C ALA A 30 12.27 -2.55 2.62
N GLN A 31 11.52 -2.65 3.72
CA GLN A 31 10.11 -2.23 3.76
C GLN A 31 9.95 -0.72 3.56
N GLN A 32 10.85 0.08 4.11
CA GLN A 32 10.87 1.53 3.90
C GLN A 32 11.15 1.89 2.43
N GLN A 33 12.08 1.19 1.79
CA GLN A 33 12.40 1.37 0.36
C GLN A 33 11.20 1.01 -0.53
N VAL A 34 10.52 -0.10 -0.24
CA VAL A 34 9.28 -0.47 -0.96
C VAL A 34 8.19 0.58 -0.76
N ASN A 35 7.98 1.06 0.48
CA ASN A 35 7.02 2.14 0.75
C ASN A 35 7.36 3.42 -0.02
N SER A 36 8.64 3.78 -0.12
CA SER A 36 9.09 4.93 -0.91
C SER A 36 8.76 4.77 -2.39
N GLN A 37 8.99 3.59 -2.96
CA GLN A 37 8.65 3.30 -4.36
C GLN A 37 7.13 3.36 -4.61
N ILE A 38 6.32 2.76 -3.72
CA ILE A 38 4.85 2.82 -3.81
C ILE A 38 4.36 4.27 -3.70
N ASN A 39 4.90 5.05 -2.77
CA ASN A 39 4.51 6.46 -2.58
C ASN A 39 4.80 7.33 -3.81
N LYS A 40 5.85 7.04 -4.58
CA LYS A 40 6.13 7.75 -5.85
C LYS A 40 5.04 7.56 -6.90
N LEU A 41 4.31 6.44 -6.85
CA LEU A 41 3.22 6.14 -7.78
C LEU A 41 1.90 6.82 -7.40
N ARG A 42 1.76 7.34 -6.17
CA ARG A 42 0.52 7.95 -5.69
C ARG A 42 0.08 9.12 -6.57
N ALA A 43 0.93 10.12 -6.73
CA ALA A 43 0.58 11.34 -7.48
C ALA A 43 0.25 11.06 -8.97
N PRO A 44 1.03 10.22 -9.70
CA PRO A 44 0.65 9.80 -11.05
C PRO A 44 -0.70 9.08 -11.13
N VAL A 45 -1.00 8.17 -10.20
CA VAL A 45 -2.27 7.44 -10.16
C VAL A 45 -3.43 8.37 -9.87
N GLU A 46 -3.31 9.24 -8.87
CA GLU A 46 -4.32 10.25 -8.53
C GLU A 46 -4.62 11.15 -9.73
N ARG A 47 -3.58 11.59 -10.45
CA ARG A 47 -3.73 12.39 -11.67
C ARG A 47 -4.43 11.63 -12.79
N ALA A 48 -4.09 10.36 -13.01
CA ALA A 48 -4.72 9.53 -14.04
C ALA A 48 -6.21 9.28 -13.76
N ILE A 49 -6.58 9.11 -12.48
CA ILE A 49 -7.99 8.99 -12.07
C ILE A 49 -8.72 10.32 -12.24
N ALA A 50 -8.09 11.44 -11.87
CA ALA A 50 -8.69 12.76 -11.93
C ALA A 50 -8.88 13.28 -13.37
N GLN A 51 -8.11 12.76 -14.34
CA GLN A 51 -8.33 13.00 -15.77
C GLN A 51 -8.93 11.76 -16.43
N PRO A 52 -10.26 11.51 -16.28
CA PRO A 52 -10.92 10.58 -17.17
C PRO A 52 -10.75 11.10 -18.61
N LYS A 53 -10.20 10.25 -19.48
CA LYS A 53 -10.21 10.52 -20.92
C LYS A 53 -11.66 10.36 -21.38
N ASN A 54 -12.25 11.44 -21.90
CA ASN A 54 -13.43 11.33 -22.77
C ASN A 54 -13.05 10.62 -24.07
#